data_AF-A0A9E5CXF1-F1
#
_entry.id   AF-A0A9E5CXF1-F1
#
_cell.length_a   1.000
_cell.length_b   1.000
_cell.length_c   1.000
_cell.angle_alpha   90.00
_cell.angle_beta   90.00
_cell.angle_gamma   90.00
#
_symmetry.space_group_name_H-M   'P 1'
#
loop_
_entity.id
_entity.type
_entity.pdbx_description
1 polymer ?
#
loop_
_entity_poly.entity_id
_entity_poly.type
_entity_poly.pdbx_seq_one_letter_code
_entity_poly.pdbx_strand_id
1 'polypeptide(L)'
;MGFFSWGPIRPITTVEVVDRSQTLNMIERSLRRIFRREEGQGLVEMSFILPLFLVMVVGVIEVADGMNAYITLVDSARDGARLGSKNLATDDEIKNLIIIETARLRDDVATNDITVQHIQVDGVDAVRVEVCNDRSLLLNIPL
;
A
#
# COMPACT_ATOMS: atom_id res chain seq x y z
N MET A 1 87.99 23.54 -46.94
CA MET A 1 87.79 23.31 -45.50
C MET A 1 86.75 24.29 -45.02
N GLY A 2 85.59 23.78 -44.56
CA GLY A 2 84.33 24.51 -44.47
C GLY A 2 84.24 25.49 -43.31
N PHE A 3 83.64 26.65 -43.58
CA PHE A 3 83.34 27.71 -42.62
C PHE A 3 82.00 27.37 -41.94
N PHE A 4 82.04 26.92 -40.69
CA PHE A 4 80.85 26.54 -39.92
C PHE A 4 80.18 27.81 -39.38
N SER A 5 79.08 28.22 -40.02
CA SER A 5 78.27 29.39 -39.64
C SER A 5 77.31 29.02 -38.51
N TRP A 6 77.45 29.70 -37.37
CA TRP A 6 76.48 29.65 -36.27
C TRP A 6 75.26 30.52 -36.62
N GLY A 7 74.06 29.95 -36.64
CA GLY A 7 72.80 30.70 -36.75
C GLY A 7 72.42 31.40 -35.44
N PRO A 8 71.61 32.48 -35.48
CA PRO A 8 71.23 33.21 -34.29
C PRO A 8 70.34 32.39 -33.35
N ILE A 9 70.56 32.52 -32.05
CA ILE A 9 69.75 31.92 -30.98
C ILE A 9 68.37 32.59 -31.00
N ARG A 10 67.30 31.83 -31.22
CA ARG A 10 65.93 32.34 -31.10
C ARG A 10 65.55 32.42 -29.62
N PRO A 11 65.05 33.56 -29.11
CA PRO A 11 64.55 33.62 -27.74
C PRO A 11 63.33 32.69 -27.60
N ILE A 12 63.45 31.67 -26.75
CA ILE A 12 62.32 30.85 -26.31
C ILE A 12 61.65 31.59 -25.17
N THR A 13 60.76 32.54 -25.48
CA THR A 13 59.85 33.16 -24.49
C THR A 13 58.68 33.87 -25.18
N THR A 14 57.90 33.16 -25.98
CA THR A 14 56.48 33.54 -26.13
C THR A 14 55.68 32.65 -25.21
N VAL A 15 55.47 33.11 -23.97
CA VAL A 15 54.40 32.56 -23.14
C VAL A 15 53.12 33.02 -23.80
N GLU A 16 52.40 32.10 -24.46
CA GLU A 16 51.05 32.40 -24.92
C GLU A 16 50.23 32.79 -23.70
N VAL A 17 49.83 34.06 -23.63
CA VAL A 17 48.90 34.54 -22.62
C VAL A 17 47.56 33.92 -22.98
N VAL A 18 47.26 32.78 -22.36
CA VAL A 18 45.96 32.12 -22.47
C VAL A 18 44.89 33.14 -22.07
N ASP A 19 44.09 33.52 -23.05
CA ASP A 19 43.06 34.54 -22.88
C ASP A 19 42.05 34.08 -21.83
N ARG A 20 42.05 34.76 -20.68
CA ARG A 20 41.21 34.44 -19.52
C ARG A 20 39.72 34.56 -19.84
N SER A 21 39.36 35.28 -20.92
CA SER A 21 37.98 35.40 -21.37
C SER A 21 37.41 34.06 -21.90
N GLN A 22 38.25 33.23 -22.52
CA GLN A 22 37.86 31.94 -23.09
C GLN A 22 37.60 30.89 -22.00
N THR A 23 38.41 30.91 -20.94
CA THR A 23 38.28 29.97 -19.81
C THR A 23 37.04 30.27 -18.97
N LEU A 24 36.69 31.55 -18.78
CA LEU A 24 35.48 31.95 -18.06
C LEU A 24 34.21 31.50 -18.80
N ASN A 25 34.15 31.68 -20.11
CA ASN A 25 33.02 31.21 -20.93
C ASN A 25 32.84 29.69 -20.87
N MET A 26 33.94 28.94 -20.77
CA MET A 26 33.92 27.48 -20.66
C MET A 26 33.41 27.00 -19.30
N ILE A 27 33.79 27.71 -18.22
CA ILE A 27 33.32 27.44 -16.86
C ILE A 27 31.82 27.76 -16.74
N GLU A 28 31.37 28.91 -17.25
CA GLU A 28 29.94 29.29 -17.23
C GLU A 28 29.04 28.31 -17.97
N ARG A 29 29.47 27.83 -19.16
CA ARG A 29 28.72 26.83 -19.93
C ARG A 29 28.64 25.49 -19.21
N SER A 30 29.70 25.11 -18.50
CA SER A 30 29.75 23.85 -17.75
C SER A 30 28.86 23.90 -16.50
N LEU A 31 28.86 25.03 -15.79
CA LEU A 31 27.98 25.27 -14.64
C LEU A 31 26.50 25.30 -15.05
N ARG A 32 26.16 25.91 -16.20
CA ARG A 32 24.78 25.89 -16.72
C ARG A 32 24.28 24.50 -17.11
N ARG A 33 25.16 23.57 -17.52
CA ARG A 33 24.76 22.17 -17.78
C ARG A 33 24.50 21.38 -16.51
N ILE A 34 25.24 21.67 -15.44
CA ILE A 34 25.05 21.00 -14.13
C ILE A 34 23.74 21.45 -13.48
N PHE A 35 23.36 22.73 -13.60
CA PHE A 35 22.05 23.22 -13.14
C PHE A 35 20.87 22.81 -14.04
N ARG A 36 21.13 22.24 -15.21
CA ARG A 36 20.11 21.70 -16.12
C ARG A 36 19.99 20.19 -15.98
N ARG A 37 20.09 19.69 -14.75
CA ARG A 37 20.00 18.27 -14.43
C ARG A 37 18.56 17.87 -14.10
N GLU A 38 18.21 16.70 -14.60
CA GLU A 38 16.92 15.99 -14.57
C GLU A 38 16.49 15.54 -13.15
N GLU A 39 16.94 16.23 -12.09
CA GLU A 39 16.80 15.82 -10.69
C GLU A 39 15.34 15.90 -10.20
N GLY A 40 14.47 16.62 -10.90
CA GLY A 40 13.03 16.65 -10.63
C GLY A 40 12.20 15.63 -11.42
N GLN A 41 12.75 15.01 -12.46
CA GLN A 41 11.98 14.15 -13.35
C GLN A 41 11.52 12.86 -12.63
N GLY A 42 12.43 12.23 -11.88
CA GLY A 42 12.09 11.01 -11.11
C GLY A 42 11.06 11.26 -10.00
N LEU A 43 11.08 12.45 -9.39
CA LEU A 43 10.08 12.87 -8.40
C LEU A 43 8.69 13.04 -9.02
N VAL A 44 8.63 13.60 -10.23
CA VAL A 44 7.37 13.80 -10.96
C VAL A 44 6.84 12.48 -11.49
N GLU A 45 7.69 11.57 -11.98
CA GLU A 45 7.25 10.24 -12.42
C GLU A 45 6.67 9.42 -11.26
N MET A 46 7.31 9.48 -10.08
CA MET A 46 6.81 8.80 -8.88
C MET A 46 5.52 9.41 -8.34
N SER A 47 5.27 10.72 -8.51
CA SER A 47 4.04 11.34 -8.02
C SER A 47 2.79 10.86 -8.76
N PHE A 48 2.94 10.30 -9.97
CA PHE A 48 1.84 9.66 -10.69
C PHE A 48 1.65 8.19 -10.31
N ILE A 49 2.73 7.45 -10.01
CA ILE A 49 2.67 6.03 -9.65
C ILE A 49 2.17 5.85 -8.22
N LEU A 50 2.65 6.68 -7.30
CA LEU A 50 2.36 6.61 -5.87
C LEU A 50 0.84 6.63 -5.54
N PRO A 51 -0.01 7.51 -6.10
CA PRO A 51 -1.44 7.48 -5.82
C PRO A 51 -2.10 6.18 -6.31
N LEU A 52 -1.72 5.67 -7.47
CA LEU A 52 -2.24 4.38 -7.97
C LEU A 52 -1.81 3.22 -7.06
N PHE A 53 -0.55 3.22 -6.63
CA PHE A 53 -0.01 2.22 -5.72
C PHE A 53 -0.73 2.24 -4.37
N LEU A 54 -1.01 3.43 -3.80
CA LEU A 54 -1.74 3.57 -2.55
C LEU A 54 -3.17 3.03 -2.66
N VAL A 55 -3.90 3.34 -3.74
CA VAL A 55 -5.24 2.79 -3.98
C VAL A 55 -5.19 1.26 -4.06
N MET A 56 -4.18 0.69 -4.72
CA MET A 56 -4.00 -0.76 -4.80
C MET A 56 -3.75 -1.37 -3.42
N VAL A 57 -2.86 -0.79 -2.61
CA VAL A 57 -2.56 -1.28 -1.26
C VAL A 57 -3.80 -1.24 -0.38
N VAL A 58 -4.53 -0.12 -0.37
CA VAL A 58 -5.78 0.00 0.40
C VAL A 58 -6.82 -1.00 -0.08
N GLY A 59 -6.95 -1.21 -1.40
CA GLY A 59 -7.84 -2.23 -1.96
C GLY A 59 -7.51 -3.65 -1.49
N VAL A 60 -6.22 -4.01 -1.41
CA VAL A 60 -5.81 -5.33 -0.88
C VAL A 60 -6.14 -5.45 0.61
N ILE A 61 -5.93 -4.40 1.39
CA ILE A 61 -6.27 -4.37 2.82
C ILE A 61 -7.78 -4.54 3.02
N GLU A 62 -8.60 -3.83 2.23
CA GLU A 62 -10.06 -3.92 2.26
C GLU A 62 -10.55 -5.35 2.00
N VAL A 63 -10.03 -6.01 0.96
CA VAL A 63 -10.41 -7.38 0.62
C VAL A 63 -9.95 -8.36 1.70
N ALA A 64 -8.76 -8.16 2.28
CA ALA A 64 -8.26 -8.99 3.36
C ALA A 64 -9.13 -8.88 4.62
N ASP A 65 -9.53 -7.67 4.99
CA ASP A 65 -10.44 -7.41 6.11
C ASP A 65 -11.81 -8.04 5.88
N GLY A 66 -12.40 -7.84 4.70
CA GLY A 66 -13.67 -8.44 4.33
C GLY A 66 -13.65 -9.97 4.34
N MET A 67 -12.56 -10.59 3.89
CA MET A 67 -12.38 -12.04 3.93
C MET A 67 -12.22 -12.56 5.37
N ASN A 68 -11.42 -11.88 6.20
CA ASN A 68 -11.30 -12.22 7.62
C ASN A 68 -12.66 -12.17 8.32
N ALA A 69 -13.46 -11.13 8.05
CA ALA A 69 -14.79 -10.99 8.60
C ALA A 69 -15.75 -12.08 8.11
N TYR A 70 -15.73 -12.41 6.82
CA TYR A 70 -16.54 -13.51 6.28
C TYR A 70 -16.23 -14.86 6.95
N ILE A 71 -14.95 -15.23 7.04
CA ILE A 71 -14.53 -16.49 7.66
C ILE A 71 -14.97 -16.53 9.13
N THR A 72 -14.72 -15.45 9.86
CA THR A 72 -15.09 -15.33 11.28
C THR A 72 -16.60 -15.52 11.48
N LEU A 73 -17.44 -14.82 10.71
CA LEU A 73 -18.89 -14.95 10.84
C LEU A 73 -19.38 -16.38 10.56
N VAL A 74 -18.87 -17.00 9.50
CA VAL A 74 -19.27 -18.35 9.10
C VAL A 74 -18.86 -19.37 10.17
N ASP A 75 -17.65 -19.24 10.71
CA ASP A 75 -17.17 -20.15 11.74
C ASP A 75 -17.96 -19.98 13.05
N SER A 76 -18.23 -18.74 13.47
CA SER A 76 -19.04 -18.47 14.66
C SER A 76 -20.49 -18.95 14.52
N ALA A 77 -21.10 -18.79 13.33
CA ALA A 77 -22.43 -19.32 13.06
C ALA A 77 -22.46 -20.86 13.13
N ARG A 78 -21.41 -21.52 12.62
CA ARG A 78 -21.28 -22.99 12.68
C ARG A 78 -21.10 -23.50 14.10
N ASP A 79 -20.26 -22.83 14.89
CA ASP A 79 -20.04 -23.21 16.27
C ASP A 79 -21.30 -22.98 17.12
N GLY A 80 -22.02 -21.88 16.89
CA GLY A 80 -23.35 -21.65 17.45
C GLY A 80 -24.37 -22.72 17.06
N ALA A 81 -24.46 -23.07 15.78
CA ALA A 81 -25.37 -24.12 15.30
C ALA A 81 -25.02 -25.49 15.87
N ARG A 82 -23.72 -25.80 16.04
CA ARG A 82 -23.25 -27.04 16.67
C ARG A 82 -23.70 -27.13 18.12
N LEU A 83 -23.58 -26.05 18.89
CA LEU A 83 -24.04 -26.02 20.28
C LEU A 83 -25.57 -26.14 20.37
N GLY A 84 -26.29 -25.40 19.52
CA GLY A 84 -27.75 -25.46 19.43
C GLY A 84 -28.26 -26.86 19.06
N SER A 85 -27.68 -27.50 18.04
CA SER A 85 -28.09 -28.84 17.59
C SER A 85 -27.93 -29.93 18.67
N LYS A 86 -27.03 -29.72 19.63
CA LYS A 86 -26.80 -30.64 20.75
C LYS A 86 -27.58 -30.27 22.00
N ASN A 87 -28.38 -29.19 21.96
CA ASN A 87 -29.05 -28.62 23.13
C ASN A 87 -28.09 -28.38 24.32
N LEU A 88 -26.84 -27.98 24.03
CA LEU A 88 -25.80 -27.75 25.05
C LEU A 88 -25.76 -26.31 25.56
N ALA A 89 -26.44 -25.39 24.86
CA ALA A 89 -26.47 -23.98 25.18
C ALA A 89 -27.85 -23.41 24.84
N THR A 90 -28.28 -22.41 25.61
CA THR A 90 -29.46 -21.59 25.33
C THR A 90 -29.19 -20.61 24.20
N ASP A 91 -30.26 -20.06 23.60
CA ASP A 91 -30.14 -19.09 22.51
C ASP A 91 -29.32 -17.84 22.92
N ASP A 92 -29.44 -17.40 24.16
CA ASP A 92 -28.68 -16.26 24.69
C ASP A 92 -27.18 -16.59 24.86
N GLU A 93 -26.86 -17.81 25.28
CA GLU A 93 -25.47 -18.28 25.36
C GLU A 93 -24.84 -18.41 23.98
N ILE A 94 -25.59 -18.90 22.99
CA ILE A 94 -25.15 -18.96 21.59
C ILE A 94 -24.88 -17.55 21.05
N LYS A 95 -25.78 -16.60 21.30
CA LYS A 95 -25.58 -15.20 20.90
C LYS A 95 -24.34 -14.59 21.55
N ASN A 96 -24.15 -14.81 22.85
CA ASN A 96 -22.98 -14.31 23.58
C ASN A 96 -21.67 -14.90 23.06
N LEU A 97 -21.65 -16.20 22.73
CA LEU A 97 -20.48 -16.83 22.11
C LEU A 97 -20.13 -16.15 20.78
N ILE A 98 -21.11 -15.96 19.91
CA ILE A 98 -20.91 -15.30 18.61
C ILE A 98 -20.34 -13.90 18.83
N ILE A 99 -20.89 -13.11 19.74
CA ILE A 99 -20.39 -11.76 20.06
C ILE A 99 -18.91 -11.80 20.48
N ILE A 100 -18.53 -12.73 21.36
CA ILE A 100 -17.15 -12.87 21.83
C ILE A 100 -16.20 -13.25 20.68
N GLU A 101 -16.59 -14.17 19.83
CA GLU A 101 -15.77 -14.62 18.70
C GLU A 101 -15.64 -13.55 17.60
N THR A 102 -16.68 -12.75 17.42
CA THR A 102 -16.71 -11.65 16.45
C THR A 102 -16.09 -10.35 16.99
N ALA A 103 -15.76 -10.26 18.28
CA ALA A 103 -15.17 -9.06 18.89
C ALA A 103 -13.79 -8.66 18.31
N ARG A 104 -13.17 -9.55 17.54
CA ARG A 104 -11.92 -9.26 16.79
C ARG A 104 -12.15 -8.55 15.46
N LEU A 105 -13.40 -8.46 15.00
CA LEU A 105 -13.75 -7.75 13.80
C LEU A 105 -13.70 -6.25 14.05
N ARG A 106 -13.52 -5.48 12.97
CA ARG A 106 -13.47 -4.02 13.07
C ARG A 106 -14.84 -3.42 13.44
N ASP A 107 -15.89 -3.95 12.85
CA ASP A 107 -17.26 -3.49 13.06
C ASP A 107 -17.98 -4.51 13.95
N ASP A 108 -18.51 -4.02 15.08
CA ASP A 108 -19.18 -4.86 16.06
C ASP A 108 -20.42 -5.54 15.48
N VAL A 109 -20.66 -6.78 15.90
CA VAL A 109 -21.90 -7.51 15.60
C VAL A 109 -22.84 -7.30 16.78
N ALA A 110 -23.97 -6.64 16.54
CA ALA A 110 -24.95 -6.38 17.58
C ALA A 110 -25.85 -7.61 17.81
N THR A 111 -26.42 -7.75 19.01
CA THR A 111 -27.27 -8.90 19.36
C THR A 111 -28.52 -9.01 18.46
N ASN A 112 -29.03 -7.90 17.94
CA ASN A 112 -30.14 -7.87 16.98
C ASN A 112 -29.78 -8.40 15.60
N ASP A 113 -28.49 -8.45 15.27
CA ASP A 113 -27.99 -8.97 13.99
C ASP A 113 -27.76 -10.49 14.05
N ILE A 114 -28.02 -11.12 15.21
CA ILE A 114 -27.88 -12.55 15.42
C ILE A 114 -29.25 -13.17 15.62
N THR A 115 -29.63 -14.06 14.71
CA THR A 115 -30.89 -14.78 14.74
C THR A 115 -30.64 -16.28 14.89
N VAL A 116 -31.20 -16.87 15.94
CA VAL A 116 -31.20 -18.32 16.19
C VAL A 116 -32.62 -18.83 15.99
N GLN A 117 -32.80 -19.80 15.10
CA GLN A 117 -34.09 -20.39 14.79
C GLN A 117 -34.02 -21.90 14.95
N HIS A 118 -34.95 -22.44 15.72
CA HIS A 118 -35.16 -23.88 15.83
C HIS A 118 -36.19 -24.30 14.79
N ILE A 119 -35.75 -25.10 13.83
CA ILE A 119 -36.54 -25.55 12.68
C ILE A 119 -36.55 -27.08 12.64
N GLN A 120 -37.51 -27.65 11.91
CA GLN A 120 -37.51 -29.08 11.58
C GLN A 120 -37.16 -29.24 10.12
N VAL A 121 -36.19 -30.09 9.81
CA VAL A 121 -35.87 -30.49 8.42
C VAL A 121 -36.14 -31.98 8.32
N ASP A 122 -37.13 -32.37 7.51
CA ASP A 122 -37.56 -33.76 7.34
C ASP A 122 -37.93 -34.47 8.66
N GLY A 123 -38.49 -33.72 9.61
CA GLY A 123 -38.89 -34.23 10.93
C GLY A 123 -37.73 -34.42 11.92
N VAL A 124 -36.54 -33.88 11.61
CA VAL A 124 -35.38 -33.86 12.50
C VAL A 124 -35.18 -32.45 13.05
N ASP A 125 -34.97 -32.35 14.37
CA ASP A 125 -34.60 -31.11 15.05
C ASP A 125 -33.34 -30.51 14.43
N ALA A 126 -33.43 -29.27 13.97
CA ALA A 126 -32.33 -28.54 13.37
C ALA A 126 -32.29 -27.10 13.90
N VAL A 127 -31.08 -26.54 13.95
CA VAL A 127 -30.87 -25.16 14.38
C VAL A 127 -30.26 -24.38 13.22
N ARG A 128 -30.90 -23.26 12.86
CA ARG A 128 -30.40 -22.28 11.92
C ARG A 128 -29.87 -21.09 12.71
N VAL A 129 -28.61 -20.74 12.47
CA VAL A 129 -27.98 -19.54 13.03
C VAL A 129 -27.65 -18.63 11.88
N GLU A 130 -28.14 -17.39 11.96
CA GLU A 130 -27.88 -16.32 11.01
C GLU A 130 -27.18 -15.18 11.75
N VAL A 131 -26.10 -14.68 11.14
CA VAL A 131 -25.30 -13.59 11.69
C VAL A 131 -25.12 -12.55 10.59
N CYS A 132 -25.72 -11.39 10.78
CA CYS A 132 -25.59 -10.23 9.92
C CYS A 132 -24.45 -9.34 10.43
N ASN A 133 -23.80 -8.61 9.52
CA ASN A 133 -22.79 -7.64 9.90
C ASN A 133 -22.76 -6.55 8.82
N ASP A 134 -23.25 -5.38 9.19
CA ASP A 134 -23.29 -4.19 8.33
C ASP A 134 -21.91 -3.52 8.36
N ARG A 135 -20.99 -4.09 7.59
CA ARG A 135 -19.60 -3.61 7.57
C ARG A 135 -19.49 -2.32 6.78
N SER A 136 -18.74 -1.37 7.32
CA SER A 136 -18.30 -0.19 6.60
C SER A 136 -17.13 -0.53 5.66
N LEU A 137 -16.82 0.31 4.68
CA LEU A 137 -15.55 0.19 3.94
C LEU A 137 -14.52 1.11 4.58
N LEU A 138 -13.23 0.75 4.58
CA LEU A 138 -12.17 1.62 5.13
C LEU A 138 -12.15 2.98 4.45
N LEU A 139 -12.35 2.99 3.13
CA LEU A 139 -12.34 4.22 2.34
C LEU A 139 -13.63 5.03 2.47
N ASN A 140 -14.66 4.51 3.15
CA ASN A 140 -15.98 5.13 3.38
C ASN A 140 -16.45 5.99 2.19
N ILE A 141 -16.33 5.43 0.99
CA ILE A 141 -16.66 6.14 -0.25
C ILE A 141 -18.18 6.06 -0.40
N PRO A 142 -18.89 7.18 -0.60
CA PRO A 142 -20.30 7.11 -0.95
C PRO A 142 -20.42 6.41 -2.32
N LEU A 143 -21.12 5.28 -2.35
CA LEU A 143 -21.52 4.57 -3.56
C LEU A 143 -22.80 5.17 -4.14
#